data_AF-A0A3S5CKY5-F1
#
_entry.id   AF-A0A3S5CKY5-F1
#
_cell.length_a   1.000
_cell.length_b   1.000
_cell.length_c   1.000
_cell.angle_alpha   90.00
_cell.angle_beta   90.00
_cell.angle_gamma   90.00
#
_symmetry.space_group_name_H-M   'P 1'
#
loop_
_entity.id
_entity.type
_entity.pdbx_description
1 polymer ?
#
loop_
_entity_poly.entity_id
_entity_poly.type
_entity_poly.pdbx_seq_one_letter_code
_entity_poly.pdbx_strand_id
1 'polypeptide(L)' 'MNNLAPFGAKFTVLTEYDYPHTDEDVQLYASSLGIDAETEPELLWIAREGLVAHLPEGWEIIQ' A
#
# COMPACT_ATOMS: atom_id res chain seq x y z
N MET A 1 -23.16 6.34 -35.92
CA MET A 1 -21.77 6.16 -36.41
C MET A 1 -21.11 7.51 -36.24
N ASN A 2 -20.22 7.80 -35.28
CA ASN A 2 -19.18 6.98 -34.70
C ASN A 2 -18.98 7.29 -33.21
N ASN A 3 -18.67 6.23 -32.47
CA ASN A 3 -18.30 6.24 -31.07
C ASN A 3 -17.00 7.00 -30.85
N LEU A 4 -17.02 8.04 -30.03
CA LEU A 4 -15.85 8.50 -29.29
C LEU A 4 -15.92 7.79 -27.94
N ALA A 5 -15.10 6.76 -27.77
CA ALA A 5 -14.95 6.12 -26.48
C ALA A 5 -14.47 7.18 -25.48
N PRO A 6 -15.17 7.45 -24.37
CA PRO A 6 -14.49 8.04 -23.24
C PRO A 6 -13.48 6.98 -22.79
N PHE A 7 -12.21 7.35 -22.68
CA PHE A 7 -11.21 6.52 -22.03
C PHE A 7 -11.66 6.30 -20.58
N GLY A 8 -12.51 5.31 -20.38
CA GLY A 8 -12.83 4.76 -19.08
C GLY A 8 -11.61 3.98 -18.65
N ALA A 9 -10.62 4.68 -18.12
CA ALA A 9 -9.67 4.06 -17.21
C ALA A 9 -10.52 3.46 -16.09
N LYS A 10 -10.70 2.15 -16.16
CA LYS A 10 -11.42 1.39 -15.16
C LYS A 10 -10.45 1.27 -13.98
N PHE A 11 -10.49 2.27 -13.10
CA PHE A 11 -9.78 2.19 -11.83
C PHE A 11 -10.50 1.12 -11.01
N THR A 12 -9.91 -0.06 -10.96
CA THR A 12 -10.31 -1.05 -9.97
C THR A 12 -9.74 -0.55 -8.66
N VAL A 13 -10.58 0.06 -7.82
CA VAL A 13 -10.26 0.17 -6.40
C VAL A 13 -10.03 -1.27 -5.94
N LEU A 14 -8.79 -1.62 -5.59
CA LEU A 14 -8.47 -2.91 -5.00
C LEU A 14 -9.04 -2.90 -3.57
N THR A 15 -10.35 -3.00 -3.47
CA THR A 15 -11.01 -3.34 -2.23
C THR A 15 -10.59 -4.77 -1.94
N GLU A 16 -9.67 -4.95 -0.99
CA GLU A 16 -9.31 -6.25 -0.43
C GLU A 16 -8.47 -7.12 -1.37
N TYR A 17 -7.29 -6.64 -1.77
CA TYR A 17 -6.20 -7.59 -2.01
C TYR A 17 -5.48 -7.80 -0.68
N ASP A 18 -5.82 -8.90 -0.01
CA ASP A 18 -5.01 -9.52 1.04
C ASP A 18 -3.73 -10.06 0.39
N TYR A 19 -2.94 -9.14 -0.20
CA TYR A 19 -1.66 -9.48 -0.79
C TYR A 19 -0.74 -9.78 0.39
N PRO A 20 -0.26 -11.02 0.55
CA PRO A 20 0.60 -11.34 1.66
C PRO A 20 1.85 -10.46 1.57
N HIS A 21 1.97 -9.51 2.50
CA HIS A 21 3.14 -8.67 2.59
C HIS A 21 4.36 -9.54 2.87
N THR A 22 5.40 -9.36 2.08
CA THR A 22 6.68 -10.00 2.28
C THR A 22 7.43 -9.31 3.42
N ASP A 23 8.43 -9.97 4.00
CA ASP A 23 9.31 -9.28 4.94
C ASP A 23 10.05 -8.11 4.26
N GLU A 24 10.29 -8.16 2.94
CA GLU A 24 10.88 -7.04 2.19
C GLU A 24 9.97 -5.81 2.17
N ASP A 25 8.65 -5.99 2.06
CA ASP A 25 7.68 -4.89 2.13
C ASP A 25 7.71 -4.20 3.51
N VAL A 26 7.83 -5.01 4.58
CA VAL A 26 7.95 -4.52 5.95
C VAL A 26 9.23 -3.72 6.12
N GLN A 27 10.35 -4.20 5.57
CA GLN A 27 11.64 -3.52 5.62
C GLN A 27 11.61 -2.17 4.88
N LEU A 28 11.01 -2.16 3.67
CA LEU A 28 10.89 -0.95 2.87
C LEU A 28 10.03 0.10 3.57
N TYR A 29 8.89 -0.32 4.12
CA TYR A 29 7.99 0.58 4.81
C TYR A 29 8.58 1.07 6.15
N ALA A 30 9.24 0.21 6.92
CA ALA A 30 10.00 0.60 8.11
C ALA A 30 11.06 1.67 7.77
N SER A 31 11.83 1.47 6.70
CA SER A 31 12.82 2.46 6.23
C SER A 31 12.17 3.80 5.87
N SER A 32 10.99 3.80 5.24
CA SER A 32 10.24 5.03 4.94
C SER A 32 9.76 5.80 6.18
N LEU A 33 9.53 5.08 7.28
CA LEU A 33 9.21 5.65 8.59
C LEU A 33 10.46 6.10 9.37
N GLY A 34 11.66 5.80 8.85
CA GLY A 34 12.93 6.07 9.52
C GLY A 34 13.29 5.04 10.60
N ILE A 35 12.66 3.86 10.58
CA ILE A 35 12.96 2.74 11.49
C ILE A 35 14.10 1.91 10.87
N ASP A 36 15.18 1.72 11.63
CA ASP A 36 16.27 0.82 11.24
C ASP A 36 15.98 -0.59 11.77
N ALA A 37 15.75 -1.53 10.87
CA ALA A 37 15.37 -2.90 11.24
C ALA A 37 16.47 -3.71 11.93
N GLU A 38 17.73 -3.32 11.76
CA GLU A 38 18.85 -3.98 12.42
C GLU A 38 19.00 -3.49 13.86
N THR A 39 18.83 -2.18 14.09
CA THR A 39 19.04 -1.58 15.41
C THR A 39 17.76 -1.44 16.25
N GLU A 40 16.59 -1.42 15.61
CA GLU A 40 15.27 -1.24 16.23
C GLU A 40 14.26 -2.32 15.79
N PRO A 41 14.60 -3.63 15.84
CA PRO A 41 13.72 -4.71 15.38
C PRO A 41 12.37 -4.76 16.13
N GLU A 42 12.32 -4.27 17.37
CA GLU A 42 11.11 -4.16 18.17
C GLU A 42 10.14 -3.09 17.66
N LEU A 43 10.54 -2.22 16.73
CA LEU A 43 9.66 -1.24 16.09
C LEU A 43 9.05 -1.74 14.79
N LEU A 44 9.52 -2.88 14.24
CA LEU A 44 9.03 -3.42 12.97
C LEU A 44 7.53 -3.74 12.97
N TRP A 45 6.90 -3.95 14.14
CA TRP A 45 5.45 -4.14 14.20
C TRP A 45 4.68 -2.90 13.72
N ILE A 46 5.23 -1.68 13.89
CA ILE A 46 4.60 -0.45 13.41
C ILE A 46 4.49 -0.47 11.88
N ALA A 47 5.56 -0.92 11.21
CA ALA A 47 5.56 -1.06 9.77
C ALA A 47 4.57 -2.15 9.30
N ARG A 48 4.50 -3.29 10.02
CA ARG A 48 3.52 -4.34 9.73
C ARG A 48 2.08 -3.84 9.84
N GLU A 49 1.77 -3.10 10.90
CA GLU A 49 0.44 -2.51 11.12
C GLU A 49 0.08 -1.48 10.04
N GLY A 50 1.02 -0.63 9.62
CA GLY A 50 0.75 0.37 8.60
C GLY A 50 0.57 -0.21 7.18
N LEU A 51 1.16 -1.36 6.88
CA LEU A 51 0.94 -2.08 5.62
C LEU A 51 -0.48 -2.65 5.49
N VAL A 52 -1.05 -3.12 6.62
CA VAL A 52 -2.43 -3.65 6.67
C VAL A 52 -3.47 -2.57 6.97
N ALA A 53 -3.03 -1.33 7.21
CA ALA A 53 -3.93 -0.24 7.52
C ALA A 53 -4.80 0.10 6.30
N HIS A 54 -6.11 0.14 6.53
CA HIS A 54 -7.04 0.59 5.51
C HIS A 54 -6.77 2.05 5.16
N LEU A 55 -6.88 2.38 3.88
CA LEU A 55 -6.83 3.77 3.46
C LEU A 55 -8.01 4.53 4.07
N PRO A 56 -7.79 5.80 4.45
CA PRO A 56 -8.89 6.67 4.84
C PRO A 56 -9.94 6.79 3.72
N GLU A 57 -11.19 7.05 4.10
CA GLU A 57 -12.28 7.23 3.15
C GLU A 57 -11.96 8.35 2.14
N GLY A 58 -12.11 8.05 0.85
CA GLY A 58 -11.84 8.98 -0.25
C GLY A 58 -10.38 9.12 -0.66
N TRP A 59 -9.46 8.34 -0.07
CA TRP A 59 -8.07 8.29 -0.52
C TRP A 59 -7.88 7.21 -1.59
N GLU A 60 -7.07 7.51 -2.61
CA GLU A 60 -6.75 6.59 -3.70
C GLU A 60 -5.24 6.31 -3.71
N ILE A 61 -4.85 5.07 -3.98
CA ILE A 61 -3.45 4.73 -4.24
C ILE A 61 -3.10 5.23 -5.64
N ILE A 62 -2.05 6.05 -5.73
CA ILE A 62 -1.44 6.43 -6.99
C ILE A 62 -0.40 5.34 -7.33
N GLN A 63 -0.79 4.33 -8.12
CA GLN A 63 0.14 3.33 -8.67
C GLN A 63 0.57 3.70 -10.09
#